data_AF-A0A162J9Z0-F1
#
_entry.id   AF-A0A162J9Z0-F1
#
_cell.length_a   1.000
_cell.length_b   1.000
_cell.length_c   1.000
_cell.angle_alpha   90.00
_cell.angle_beta   90.00
_cell.angle_gamma   90.00
#
_symmetry.space_group_name_H-M   'P 1'
#
loop_
_entity.id
_entity.type
_entity.pdbx_description
1 polymer ?
#
loop_
_entity_poly.entity_id
_entity_poly.type
_entity_poly.pdbx_seq_one_letter_code
_entity_poly.pdbx_strand_id
1 'polypeptide(L)'
;MSFPGGEFIIRNRDNQRVLDDKDASPDAGNPIIDYNYKPVDNSNQRWTCRDNRLVNVHSNLYLTFKSLEPESKATQEGYRGEGQQFKYNQGIISLMHDDNRVVGAWDYDVKIVKPDPHDKARRWDLVSV
;
A
#
# COMPACT_ATOMS: atom_id res chain seq x y z
N MET A 1 -1.21 7.60 -14.88
CA MET A 1 -0.27 8.32 -13.99
C MET A 1 0.51 7.28 -13.22
N SER A 2 1.83 7.40 -13.14
CA SER A 2 2.69 6.54 -12.31
C SER A 2 2.64 6.94 -10.84
N PHE A 3 3.31 6.18 -9.97
CA PHE A 3 3.62 6.68 -8.63
C PHE A 3 4.42 8.00 -8.71
N PRO A 4 4.19 8.95 -7.79
CA PRO A 4 4.95 10.19 -7.74
C PRO A 4 6.41 9.91 -7.32
N GLY A 5 7.31 10.81 -7.72
CA GLY A 5 8.66 10.83 -7.16
C GLY A 5 8.67 11.37 -5.74
N GLY A 6 9.68 10.99 -4.95
CA GLY A 6 9.82 11.40 -3.56
C GLY A 6 8.90 10.65 -2.59
N GLU A 7 8.72 11.22 -1.40
CA GLU A 7 7.83 10.70 -0.36
C GLU A 7 6.38 11.11 -0.62
N PHE A 8 5.44 10.21 -0.34
CA PHE A 8 4.02 10.46 -0.46
C PHE A 8 3.22 9.65 0.56
N ILE A 9 2.00 10.12 0.81
CA ILE A 9 0.96 9.42 1.57
C ILE A 9 0.03 8.72 0.58
N ILE A 10 -0.41 7.51 0.94
CA ILE A 10 -1.37 6.72 0.16
C ILE A 10 -2.69 6.71 0.94
N ARG A 11 -3.65 7.54 0.53
CA ARG A 11 -4.91 7.77 1.25
C ARG A 11 -6.08 7.05 0.59
N ASN A 12 -6.82 6.25 1.36
CA ASN A 12 -7.99 5.54 0.88
C ASN A 12 -9.15 6.51 0.63
N ARG A 13 -9.86 6.36 -0.49
CA ARG A 13 -10.95 7.27 -0.88
C ARG A 13 -12.24 7.04 -0.12
N ASP A 14 -12.46 5.85 0.43
CA ASP A 14 -13.68 5.52 1.15
C ASP A 14 -13.66 6.08 2.57
N ASN A 15 -12.61 5.79 3.32
CA ASN A 15 -12.54 6.10 4.75
C ASN A 15 -11.54 7.20 5.13
N GLN A 16 -10.82 7.77 4.16
CA GLN A 16 -9.81 8.83 4.34
C GLN A 16 -8.60 8.44 5.22
N ARG A 17 -8.46 7.17 5.60
CA ARG A 17 -7.27 6.62 6.26
C ARG A 17 -6.13 6.44 5.29
N VAL A 18 -4.96 6.14 5.81
CA VAL A 18 -3.72 6.01 5.04
C VAL A 18 -3.09 4.64 5.21
N LEU A 19 -2.31 4.24 4.22
CA LEU A 19 -1.48 3.04 4.29
C LEU A 19 -0.40 3.23 5.36
N ASP A 20 -0.42 2.39 6.38
CA ASP A 20 0.39 2.52 7.59
C ASP A 20 1.12 1.21 7.87
N ASP A 21 2.44 1.30 8.10
CA ASP A 21 3.19 0.21 8.72
C ASP A 21 2.92 0.19 10.22
N LYS A 22 2.21 -0.86 10.65
CA LYS A 22 1.58 -0.92 11.97
C LYS A 22 2.60 -0.71 13.07
N ASP A 23 2.29 0.19 14.00
CA ASP A 23 3.12 0.50 15.18
C ASP A 23 4.56 0.95 14.84
N ALA A 24 4.83 1.34 13.59
CA ALA A 24 6.17 1.70 13.10
C ALA A 24 7.21 0.62 13.43
N SER A 25 6.88 -0.65 13.18
CA SER A 25 7.82 -1.75 13.41
C SER A 25 8.94 -1.73 12.36
N PRO A 26 10.20 -2.00 12.72
CA PRO A 26 11.26 -2.22 11.73
C PRO A 26 11.24 -3.64 11.14
N ASP A 27 10.38 -4.53 11.63
CA ASP A 27 10.49 -5.97 11.40
C ASP A 27 9.74 -6.43 10.13
N ALA A 28 10.39 -7.34 9.40
CA ALA A 28 9.74 -8.06 8.32
C ALA A 28 8.61 -8.95 8.85
N GLY A 29 7.51 -9.03 8.11
CA GLY A 29 6.30 -9.72 8.52
C GLY A 29 5.31 -8.83 9.26
N ASN A 30 5.68 -7.60 9.63
CA ASN A 30 4.75 -6.68 10.29
C ASN A 30 3.57 -6.33 9.35
N PRO A 31 2.32 -6.28 9.86
CA PRO A 31 1.16 -5.95 9.04
C PRO A 31 1.21 -4.53 8.49
N ILE A 32 0.79 -4.38 7.23
CA ILE A 32 0.40 -3.07 6.69
C ILE A 32 -1.10 -2.94 6.84
N ILE A 33 -1.54 -1.82 7.41
CA ILE A 33 -2.94 -1.57 7.79
C ILE A 33 -3.46 -0.28 7.17
N ASP A 34 -4.79 -0.13 7.15
CA ASP A 34 -5.38 1.20 7.01
C ASP A 34 -5.43 1.84 8.39
N TYR A 35 -4.97 3.08 8.50
CA TYR A 35 -4.95 3.75 9.79
C TYR A 35 -5.15 5.25 9.67
N ASN A 36 -5.57 5.87 10.77
CA ASN A 36 -5.77 7.31 10.80
C ASN A 36 -4.45 8.03 10.51
N TYR A 37 -4.50 9.02 9.63
CA TYR A 37 -3.34 9.85 9.31
C TYR A 37 -2.84 10.59 10.56
N LYS A 38 -1.54 10.51 10.80
CA LYS A 38 -0.85 11.28 11.84
C LYS A 38 -0.18 12.50 11.20
N PRO A 39 -0.40 13.73 11.69
CA PRO A 39 0.26 14.92 11.14
C PRO A 39 1.73 15.06 11.57
N VAL A 40 2.13 14.37 12.64
CA VAL A 40 3.49 14.33 13.19
C VAL A 40 3.90 12.87 13.41
N ASP A 41 5.20 12.59 13.44
CA ASP A 41 5.75 11.24 13.69
C ASP A 41 5.10 10.15 12.82
N ASN A 42 4.97 10.46 11.54
CA ASN A 42 4.21 9.69 10.55
C ASN A 42 5.10 9.05 9.48
N SER A 43 6.38 8.83 9.76
CA SER A 43 7.30 8.18 8.81
C SER A 43 6.84 6.77 8.42
N ASN A 44 6.13 6.06 9.30
CA ASN A 44 5.51 4.77 9.02
C ASN A 44 4.29 4.85 8.09
N GLN A 45 3.80 6.05 7.78
CA GLN A 45 2.69 6.33 6.85
C GLN A 45 3.18 6.93 5.53
N ARG A 46 4.49 7.17 5.40
CA ARG A 46 5.12 7.73 4.21
C ARG A 46 5.73 6.61 3.39
N TRP A 47 5.56 6.73 2.08
CA TRP A 47 6.00 5.74 1.12
C TRP A 47 6.81 6.41 0.03
N THR A 48 7.78 5.69 -0.51
CA THR A 48 8.46 6.03 -1.76
C THR A 48 8.25 4.90 -2.76
N CYS A 49 8.46 5.15 -4.04
CA CYS A 49 8.46 4.11 -5.06
C CYS A 49 9.86 3.94 -5.66
N ARG A 50 10.38 2.70 -5.66
CA ARG A 50 11.66 2.33 -6.28
C ARG A 50 11.45 1.06 -7.10
N ASP A 51 11.75 1.11 -8.40
CA ASP A 51 11.57 -0.02 -9.33
C ASP A 51 10.20 -0.68 -9.25
N ASN A 52 9.14 0.15 -9.24
CA ASN A 52 7.74 -0.26 -9.09
C ASN A 52 7.41 -0.95 -7.76
N ARG A 53 8.22 -0.75 -6.72
CA ARG A 53 7.98 -1.27 -5.36
C ARG A 53 7.74 -0.12 -4.41
N LEU A 54 6.72 -0.26 -3.56
CA LEU A 54 6.41 0.70 -2.52
C LEU A 54 7.26 0.41 -1.28
N VAL A 55 8.07 1.39 -0.87
CA VAL A 55 9.01 1.28 0.26
C VAL A 55 8.54 2.19 1.37
N ASN A 56 8.35 1.64 2.56
CA ASN A 56 8.01 2.42 3.74
C ASN A 56 9.22 3.25 4.19
N VAL A 57 9.03 4.54 4.48
CA VAL A 57 10.13 5.45 4.84
C VAL A 57 10.72 5.12 6.21
N HIS A 58 9.92 4.61 7.15
CA HIS A 58 10.40 4.26 8.49
C HIS A 58 11.28 3.02 8.48
N SER A 59 10.76 1.90 7.97
CA SER A 59 11.41 0.59 8.06
C SER A 59 12.38 0.29 6.90
N ASN A 60 12.30 1.03 5.79
CA ASN A 60 12.94 0.71 4.51
C ASN A 60 12.54 -0.67 3.93
N LEU A 61 11.40 -1.22 4.36
CA LEU A 61 10.86 -2.47 3.85
C LEU A 61 9.77 -2.22 2.78
N TYR A 62 9.49 -3.26 2.00
CA TYR A 62 8.56 -3.20 0.87
C TYR A 62 7.15 -3.63 1.29
N LEU A 63 6.12 -2.92 0.81
CA LEU A 63 4.75 -3.44 0.81
C LEU A 63 4.72 -4.79 0.08
N THR A 64 4.17 -5.81 0.72
CA THR A 64 4.24 -7.19 0.24
C THR A 64 2.93 -7.93 0.44
N PHE A 65 2.48 -8.61 -0.61
CA PHE A 65 1.50 -9.68 -0.52
C PHE A 65 2.22 -11.03 -0.68
N LYS A 66 2.35 -11.78 0.43
CA LYS A 66 3.00 -13.10 0.42
C LYS A 66 2.20 -14.17 -0.31
N SER A 67 0.90 -13.97 -0.43
CA SER A 67 -0.03 -14.76 -1.23
C SER A 67 -0.78 -13.82 -2.15
N LEU A 68 -0.96 -14.20 -3.41
CA LEU A 68 -1.72 -13.44 -4.40
C LEU A 68 -3.18 -13.91 -4.51
N GLU A 69 -3.59 -14.84 -3.66
CA GLU A 69 -5.01 -15.19 -3.53
C GLU A 69 -5.81 -14.00 -2.99
N PRO A 70 -7.04 -13.77 -3.49
CA PRO A 70 -7.90 -12.71 -2.98
C PRO A 70 -8.06 -12.77 -1.45
N GLU A 71 -8.21 -11.60 -0.83
CA GLU A 71 -8.27 -11.39 0.62
C GLU A 71 -6.96 -11.62 1.39
N SER A 72 -5.86 -11.97 0.70
CA SER A 72 -4.55 -12.05 1.35
C SER A 72 -4.12 -10.68 1.87
N LYS A 73 -3.71 -10.63 3.15
CA LYS A 73 -3.32 -9.40 3.85
C LYS A 73 -1.90 -8.96 3.48
N ALA A 74 -1.69 -7.65 3.54
CA ALA A 74 -0.39 -7.04 3.31
C ALA A 74 0.53 -7.13 4.55
N THR A 75 1.82 -7.35 4.30
CA THR A 75 2.90 -7.16 5.29
C THR A 75 4.01 -6.31 4.70
N GLN A 76 4.92 -5.82 5.52
CA GLN A 76 6.22 -5.34 5.05
C GLN A 76 7.25 -6.46 5.06
N GLU A 77 8.13 -6.49 4.07
CA GLU A 77 9.17 -7.50 3.96
C GLU A 77 10.44 -6.92 3.31
N GLY A 78 11.57 -7.62 3.46
CA GLY A 78 12.71 -7.43 2.55
C GLY A 78 12.34 -7.84 1.12
N TYR A 79 13.30 -7.79 0.19
CA TYR A 79 13.03 -8.16 -1.21
C TYR A 79 12.51 -9.61 -1.34
N ARG A 80 11.34 -9.80 -1.96
CA ARG A 80 10.64 -11.09 -2.12
C ARG A 80 10.06 -11.38 -3.51
N GLY A 81 9.99 -10.41 -4.43
CA GLY A 81 9.61 -10.67 -5.83
C GLY A 81 8.27 -10.07 -6.26
N GLU A 82 7.44 -10.84 -6.95
CA GLU A 82 6.26 -10.35 -7.70
C GLU A 82 5.18 -9.70 -6.81
N GLY A 83 4.95 -10.24 -5.60
CA GLY A 83 4.00 -9.68 -4.62
C GLY A 83 4.38 -8.31 -4.05
N GLN A 84 5.44 -7.68 -4.59
CA GLN A 84 5.94 -6.35 -4.22
C GLN A 84 5.97 -5.39 -5.41
N GLN A 85 5.64 -5.86 -6.62
CA GLN A 85 5.67 -5.03 -7.82
C GLN A 85 4.27 -4.53 -8.13
N PHE A 86 4.12 -3.21 -8.09
CA PHE A 86 2.85 -2.54 -8.26
C PHE A 86 2.90 -1.53 -9.39
N LYS A 87 1.73 -1.27 -9.96
CA LYS A 87 1.50 -0.10 -10.80
C LYS A 87 0.32 0.68 -10.27
N TYR A 88 0.39 1.99 -10.46
CA TYR A 88 -0.69 2.90 -10.15
C TYR A 88 -1.37 3.37 -11.44
N ASN A 89 -2.70 3.44 -11.43
CA ASN A 89 -3.45 4.08 -12.50
C ASN A 89 -4.79 4.63 -11.99
N GLN A 90 -5.02 5.93 -12.13
CA GLN A 90 -6.31 6.59 -11.83
C GLN A 90 -6.94 6.22 -10.47
N GLY A 91 -6.11 6.13 -9.43
CA GLY A 91 -6.56 5.76 -8.09
C GLY A 91 -6.53 4.27 -7.79
N ILE A 92 -6.11 3.42 -8.71
CA ILE A 92 -5.96 1.97 -8.49
C ILE A 92 -4.48 1.63 -8.33
N ILE A 93 -4.16 0.91 -7.26
CA ILE A 93 -2.88 0.22 -7.10
C ILE A 93 -3.14 -1.25 -7.45
N SER A 94 -2.44 -1.77 -8.44
CA SER A 94 -2.57 -3.15 -8.93
C SER A 94 -1.21 -3.84 -8.98
N LEU A 95 -1.18 -5.18 -8.99
CA LEU A 95 0.05 -5.90 -9.27
C LEU A 95 0.55 -5.55 -10.68
N MET A 96 1.86 -5.46 -10.84
CA MET A 96 2.48 -5.07 -12.12
C MET A 96 2.12 -6.03 -13.26
N HIS A 97 1.99 -7.33 -12.96
CA HIS A 97 1.77 -8.41 -13.92
C HIS A 97 0.39 -9.09 -13.81
N ASP A 98 -0.52 -8.57 -12.97
CA ASP A 98 -1.89 -9.08 -12.84
C ASP A 98 -2.87 -7.95 -12.46
N ASP A 99 -3.57 -7.43 -13.46
CA ASP A 99 -4.53 -6.33 -13.32
C ASP A 99 -5.83 -6.78 -12.63
N ASN A 100 -6.02 -8.09 -12.50
CA ASN A 100 -7.13 -8.68 -11.75
C ASN A 100 -6.80 -8.79 -10.25
N ARG A 101 -5.73 -8.13 -9.79
CA ARG A 101 -5.33 -8.00 -8.39
C ARG A 101 -5.04 -6.55 -8.06
N VAL A 102 -5.90 -5.97 -7.22
CA VAL A 102 -5.79 -4.59 -6.75
C VAL A 102 -5.68 -4.53 -5.23
N VAL A 103 -5.08 -3.46 -4.72
CA VAL A 103 -5.00 -3.19 -3.29
C VAL A 103 -6.27 -2.49 -2.84
N GLY A 104 -6.92 -3.02 -1.82
CA GLY A 104 -8.05 -2.37 -1.14
C GLY A 104 -7.90 -2.44 0.38
N ALA A 105 -8.77 -1.71 1.08
CA ALA A 105 -8.76 -1.71 2.54
C ALA A 105 -10.15 -1.68 3.16
N TRP A 106 -10.37 -2.51 4.18
CA TRP A 106 -11.59 -2.60 4.96
C TRP A 106 -11.25 -3.00 6.39
N ASP A 107 -11.95 -2.45 7.38
CA ASP A 107 -11.83 -2.85 8.78
C ASP A 107 -10.37 -2.88 9.28
N TYR A 108 -9.57 -1.88 8.92
CA TYR A 108 -8.12 -1.77 9.23
C TYR A 108 -7.21 -2.73 8.46
N ASP A 109 -7.75 -3.69 7.72
CA ASP A 109 -6.94 -4.59 6.90
C ASP A 109 -6.66 -3.99 5.52
N VAL A 110 -5.41 -4.09 5.07
CA VAL A 110 -5.04 -3.89 3.67
C VAL A 110 -4.88 -5.25 3.01
N LYS A 111 -5.58 -5.45 1.89
CA LYS A 111 -5.69 -6.75 1.23
C LYS A 111 -5.57 -6.63 -0.29
N ILE A 112 -5.21 -7.75 -0.92
CA ILE A 112 -5.29 -7.90 -2.37
C ILE A 112 -6.64 -8.49 -2.76
N VAL A 113 -7.32 -7.91 -3.75
CA VAL A 113 -8.69 -8.29 -4.13
C VAL A 113 -8.90 -8.16 -5.63
N LYS A 114 -10.06 -8.60 -6.12
CA LYS A 114 -10.47 -8.32 -7.50
C LYS A 114 -10.82 -6.84 -7.70
N PRO A 115 -10.56 -6.28 -8.89
CA PRO A 115 -10.96 -4.92 -9.22
C PRO A 115 -12.48 -4.76 -9.21
N ASP A 116 -12.92 -3.61 -8.72
CA ASP A 116 -14.29 -3.13 -8.84
C ASP A 116 -14.20 -1.62 -9.07
N PRO A 117 -14.76 -1.08 -10.17
CA PRO A 117 -14.67 0.34 -10.45
C PRO A 117 -15.55 1.22 -9.55
N HIS A 118 -16.56 0.65 -8.90
CA HIS A 118 -17.53 1.38 -8.10
C HIS A 118 -17.19 1.41 -6.61
N ASP A 119 -16.33 0.50 -6.15
CA ASP A 119 -15.90 0.43 -4.76
C ASP A 119 -14.74 1.40 -4.48
N LYS A 120 -15.01 2.39 -3.63
CA LYS A 120 -14.04 3.40 -3.20
C LYS A 120 -13.00 2.84 -2.24
N ALA A 121 -13.27 1.74 -1.56
CA ALA A 121 -12.32 1.10 -0.64
C ALA A 121 -11.12 0.49 -1.39
N ARG A 122 -11.25 0.28 -2.70
CA ARG A 122 -10.17 -0.13 -3.63
C ARG A 122 -9.43 1.05 -4.26
N ARG A 123 -9.76 2.29 -3.88
CA ARG A 123 -9.24 3.51 -4.51
C ARG A 123 -8.36 4.31 -3.55
N TRP A 124 -7.25 4.80 -4.09
CA TRP A 124 -6.19 5.48 -3.35
C TRP A 124 -5.76 6.78 -4.02
N ASP A 125 -5.71 7.85 -3.24
CA ASP A 125 -5.10 9.11 -3.63
C ASP A 125 -3.65 9.17 -3.14
N LEU A 126 -2.75 9.59 -4.02
CA LEU A 126 -1.33 9.77 -3.71
C LEU A 126 -1.08 11.25 -3.45
N VAL A 127 -0.67 11.58 -2.23
CA VAL A 127 -0.45 12.96 -1.79
C VAL A 127 1.03 13.14 -1.45
N SER A 128 1.76 13.89 -2.27
CA SER A 128 3.18 14.21 -2.01
C SER A 128 3.36 14.93 -0.68
N VAL A 129 4.46 14.62 0.01
CA VAL A 129 4.87 15.24 1.29
C VAL A 129 5.81 16.41 1.04
#